data_AF-A0A382LIT1-F1
#
_entry.id   AF-A0A382LIT1-F1
#
_cell.length_a   1.000
_cell.length_b   1.000
_cell.length_c   1.000
_cell.angle_alpha   90.00
_cell.angle_beta   90.00
_cell.angle_gamma   90.00
#
_symmetry.space_group_name_H-M   'P 1'
#
loop_
_entity.id
_entity.type
_entity.pdbx_description
1 polymer ?
#
loop_
_entity_poly.entity_id
_entity_poly.type
_entity_poly.pdbx_seq_one_letter_code
_entity_poly.pdbx_strand_id
1 'polypeptide(L)' 'VFTLMSLLGGWKPRKLMTHAAISILTVGAMWSLFTFGLGVMLPEGIIFNPYAL' A
#
# COMPACT_ATOMS: atom_id res chain seq x y z
N VAL A 1 4.00 -1.03 5.99
CA VAL A 1 5.44 -1.22 5.71
C VAL A 1 6.29 0.01 6.02
N PHE A 2 5.97 1.20 5.50
CA PHE A 2 6.71 2.45 5.79
C PHE A 2 6.87 2.72 7.29
N THR A 3 5.75 2.80 8.01
CA THR A 3 5.74 3.15 9.44
C THR A 3 6.56 2.16 10.27
N LEU A 4 6.45 0.87 9.96
CA LEU A 4 7.21 -0.18 10.64
C LEU A 4 8.72 -0.06 10.35
N MET A 5 9.10 0.18 9.09
CA MET A 5 10.51 0.42 8.73
C MET A 5 11.06 1.66 9.43
N SER A 6 10.29 2.74 9.54
CA SER A 6 10.68 3.96 10.27
C SER A 6 10.77 3.73 11.78
N LEU A 7 9.85 2.94 12.35
CA LEU A 7 9.86 2.59 13.77
C LEU A 7 11.12 1.79 14.14
N LEU A 8 11.48 0.79 13.33
CA LEU A 8 12.61 -0.12 13.60
C LEU A 8 13.97 0.41 13.08
N GLY A 9 13.98 1.08 11.93
CA GLY A 9 15.19 1.56 11.25
C GLY A 9 15.64 2.97 11.68
N GLY A 10 14.82 3.67 12.45
CA GLY A 10 15.06 5.02 12.92
C GLY A 10 14.59 6.13 11.97
N TRP A 11 14.60 7.37 12.46
CA TRP A 11 13.88 8.51 11.87
C TRP A 11 14.80 9.54 11.20
N LYS A 12 16.03 9.16 10.84
CA LYS A 12 16.94 10.07 10.12
C LYS A 12 16.36 10.39 8.73
N PRO A 13 16.44 11.65 8.23
CA PRO A 13 15.78 12.07 6.99
C PRO A 13 16.21 11.25 5.76
N ARG A 14 17.49 10.92 5.65
CA ARG A 14 18.00 10.03 4.59
C ARG A 14 17.37 8.63 4.64
N LYS A 15 17.13 8.09 5.83
CA LYS A 15 16.48 6.78 6.00
C LYS A 15 14.98 6.83 5.72
N LEU A 16 14.32 7.92 6.10
CA LEU A 16 12.90 8.14 5.79
C LEU A 16 12.66 8.15 4.28
N MET A 17 13.53 8.79 3.49
CA MET A 17 13.45 8.74 2.03
C MET A 17 13.56 7.31 1.49
N THR A 18 14.52 6.53 1.99
CA THR A 18 14.66 5.12 1.58
C THR A 18 13.46 4.27 1.99
N HIS A 19 12.94 4.44 3.21
CA HIS A 19 11.74 3.72 3.66
C HIS A 19 10.52 4.10 2.81
N ALA A 20 10.38 5.38 2.47
CA ALA A 20 9.28 5.87 1.65
C ALA A 20 9.33 5.25 0.24
N ALA A 21 10.48 5.35 -0.43
CA ALA A 21 10.69 4.77 -1.74
C ALA A 21 10.39 3.28 -1.77
N ILE A 22 10.97 2.51 -0.84
CA ILE A 22 10.72 1.06 -0.74
C ILE A 22 9.22 0.80 -0.49
N SER A 23 8.60 1.52 0.45
CA SER A 23 7.20 1.28 0.80
C SER A 23 6.23 1.52 -0.36
N ILE A 24 6.41 2.61 -1.11
CA ILE A 24 5.59 2.95 -2.27
C ILE A 24 5.78 1.88 -3.34
N LEU A 25 7.03 1.51 -3.63
CA LEU A 25 7.35 0.55 -4.66
C LEU A 25 6.78 -0.84 -4.33
N THR A 26 6.90 -1.27 -3.07
CA THR A 26 6.40 -2.58 -2.64
C THR A 26 4.87 -2.64 -2.62
N VAL A 27 4.20 -1.65 -2.03
CA VAL A 27 2.72 -1.60 -1.98
C VAL A 27 2.15 -1.41 -3.38
N GLY A 28 2.74 -0.53 -4.19
CA GLY A 28 2.35 -0.30 -5.57
C GLY A 28 2.54 -1.52 -6.46
N ALA A 29 3.65 -2.24 -6.32
CA ALA A 29 3.91 -3.48 -7.04
C ALA A 29 2.92 -4.58 -6.65
N MET A 30 2.69 -4.78 -5.35
CA MET A 30 1.68 -5.74 -4.87
C MET A 30 0.29 -5.37 -5.38
N TRP A 31 -0.14 -4.12 -5.22
CA TRP A 31 -1.45 -3.69 -5.68
C TRP A 31 -1.62 -3.84 -7.20
N SER A 32 -0.63 -3.44 -7.99
CA SER A 32 -0.64 -3.58 -9.44
C SER A 32 -0.69 -5.04 -9.88
N LEU A 33 0.11 -5.92 -9.24
CA LEU A 33 0.13 -7.33 -9.54
C LEU A 33 -1.23 -7.98 -9.28
N PHE A 34 -1.87 -7.66 -8.16
CA PHE A 34 -3.19 -8.21 -7.83
C PHE A 34 -4.27 -7.65 -8.74
N THR A 35 -4.24 -6.35 -9.02
CA THR A 35 -5.27 -5.69 -9.84
C THR A 35 -5.18 -6.12 -11.30
N PHE A 36 -3.99 -6.05 -11.90
CA PHE A 36 -3.82 -6.27 -13.35
C PHE A 36 -3.34 -7.67 -13.69
N GLY A 37 -2.46 -8.24 -12.86
CA GLY A 37 -1.93 -9.59 -13.08
C GLY A 37 -2.93 -10.69 -12.71
N LEU A 38 -3.70 -10.48 -11.64
CA LEU A 38 -4.63 -11.49 -11.10
C LEU A 38 -6.10 -11.10 -11.21
N GLY A 39 -6.43 -9.86 -11.60
CA GLY A 39 -7.82 -9.39 -11.69
C GLY A 39 -8.55 -9.31 -10.34
N VAL A 40 -7.83 -9.24 -9.23
CA VAL A 40 -8.40 -9.17 -7.89
C VAL A 40 -8.83 -7.74 -7.60
N MET A 41 -10.12 -7.48 -7.80
CA MET A 41 -10.78 -6.23 -7.43
C MET A 41 -11.57 -6.43 -6.14
N LEU A 42 -11.59 -5.42 -5.28
CA LEU A 42 -12.48 -5.44 -4.13
C LEU A 42 -13.95 -5.36 -4.62
N PRO A 43 -14.84 -6.27 -4.19
CA PRO A 43 -16.24 -6.19 -4.56
C PRO A 43 -16.87 -4.88 -4.09
N GLU A 44 -17.74 -4.34 -4.93
CA GLU A 44 -18.58 -3.21 -4.59
C GLU A 44 -19.45 -3.53 -3.36
N GLY A 45 -19.65 -2.54 -2.49
CA GLY A 45 -20.39 -2.74 -1.23
C GLY A 45 -19.58 -3.20 -0.03
N ILE A 46 -18.32 -3.63 -0.19
CA ILE A 46 -17.47 -4.06 0.96
C ILE A 46 -16.99 -2.87 1.81
N ILE A 47 -16.57 -1.77 1.17
CA ILE A 47 -16.14 -0.54 1.87
C ILE A 47 -17.24 0.53 1.82
N PHE A 48 -17.91 0.66 0.68
CA PHE A 48 -19.01 1.59 0.48
C PHE A 48 -20.07 0.93 -0.40
N ASN A 49 -21.32 0.89 0.06
CA ASN A 49 -22.44 0.33 -0.69
C ASN A 49 -23.29 1.47 -1.29
N PRO A 50 -23.12 1.79 -2.59
CA PRO A 50 -23.87 2.86 -3.25
C PRO A 50 -25.34 2.49 -3.51
N TYR A 51 -25.74 1.25 -3.28
CA TYR A 51 -27.08 0.71 -3.54
C TYR A 51 -27.92 0.57 -2.26
N ALA A 52 -27.40 0.96 -1.10
CA ALA A 52 -28.03 0.78 0.21
C ALA A 52 -29.16 1.79 0.50
N LEU A 53 -29.93 2.17 -0.51
CA LEU A 53 -31.17 2.96 -0.35
C LEU A 53 -32.36 2.05 -0.04
#